data_AF-B0VMK8-F1
#
_entry.id   AF-B0VMK8-F1
#
_cell.length_a   1.000
_cell.length_b   1.000
_cell.length_c   1.000
_cell.angle_alpha   90.00
_cell.angle_beta   90.00
_cell.angle_gamma   90.00
#
_symmetry.space_group_name_H-M   'P 1'
#
loop_
_entity.id
_entity.type
_entity.pdbx_description
1 polymer ?
#
loop_
_entity_poly.entity_id
_entity_poly.type
_entity_poly.pdbx_seq_one_letter_code
_entity_poly.pdbx_strand_id
1 'polypeptide(L)'
;MKKIVLAMAAASVVGFSASAQAASTVCVFDLLGKAGDSYKMMEEWALAAKGWGTEINLVPRQDEAVADNDFKAGKCDAVAMTAMRARQYNKFAGSIDSLGGVPNNQIAQRAITYVLDARNAAKMTTNLGGKKYEVAGISPLGSAFIFVRDKNINSVEKAAGKKFAVLGYDDAQKIMVQRVGAQAVLSDISNFAAKFNNGQVDMVGAPAYAYKPLELNKGLGANGVMWNFPVLHVTADLVLRADKFPAGFGQKSRDWFVKQLPKSFAMINRLEAQIPGKYKMNLSAEDKLKYQKMLRDGRMDLTKRGIYDAGMMSVLKKARCSVDKANFECSMPGE
;
A
#
# COMPACT_ATOMS: atom_id res chain seq x y z
N MET A 1 55.62 -36.46 -55.98
CA MET A 1 54.28 -36.64 -55.39
C MET A 1 54.16 -35.70 -54.18
N LYS A 2 53.44 -34.58 -54.34
CA LYS A 2 53.21 -33.57 -53.29
C LYS A 2 51.96 -33.96 -52.49
N LYS A 3 52.07 -34.07 -51.16
CA LYS A 3 50.91 -34.17 -50.26
C LYS A 3 50.80 -32.86 -49.47
N ILE A 4 49.82 -32.05 -49.85
CA ILE A 4 49.39 -30.86 -49.10
C ILE A 4 48.35 -31.35 -48.09
N VAL A 5 48.63 -31.17 -46.80
CA VAL A 5 47.68 -31.43 -45.71
C VAL A 5 46.98 -30.10 -45.42
N LEU A 6 45.69 -30.02 -45.73
CA LEU A 6 44.83 -28.88 -45.45
C LEU A 6 44.21 -29.08 -44.06
N ALA A 7 44.60 -28.27 -43.07
CA ALA A 7 43.95 -28.23 -41.76
C ALA A 7 42.77 -27.25 -41.82
N MET A 8 41.54 -27.76 -41.72
CA MET A 8 40.33 -26.94 -41.53
C MET A 8 40.21 -26.57 -40.05
N ALA A 9 40.38 -25.27 -39.74
CA ALA A 9 40.00 -24.70 -38.46
C ALA A 9 38.50 -24.34 -38.49
N ALA A 10 37.68 -25.11 -37.77
CA ALA A 10 36.27 -24.78 -37.57
C ALA A 10 36.14 -23.71 -36.47
N ALA A 11 35.98 -22.45 -36.86
CA ALA A 11 35.64 -21.36 -35.94
C ALA A 11 34.18 -21.50 -35.50
N SER A 12 33.97 -21.96 -34.27
CA SER A 12 32.65 -22.02 -33.63
C SER A 12 32.24 -20.59 -33.24
N VAL A 13 31.43 -19.93 -34.07
CA VAL A 13 30.77 -18.68 -33.70
C VAL A 13 29.68 -19.02 -32.69
N VAL A 14 29.99 -18.85 -31.39
CA VAL A 14 28.96 -18.86 -30.34
C VAL A 14 28.18 -17.57 -30.49
N GLY A 15 27.08 -17.64 -31.24
CA GLY A 15 26.10 -16.56 -31.30
C GLY A 15 25.46 -16.40 -29.92
N PHE A 16 25.78 -15.31 -29.22
CA PHE A 16 24.93 -14.82 -28.14
C PHE A 16 23.62 -14.36 -28.78
N SER A 17 22.65 -15.27 -28.88
CA SER A 17 21.26 -14.91 -29.11
C SER A 17 20.81 -14.08 -27.91
N ALA A 18 20.86 -12.76 -28.03
CA ALA A 18 20.10 -11.88 -27.15
C ALA A 18 18.62 -12.18 -27.40
N SER A 19 18.06 -13.13 -26.65
CA SER A 19 16.61 -13.35 -26.64
C SER A 19 15.97 -12.05 -26.24
N ALA A 20 15.31 -11.38 -27.19
CA ALA A 20 14.45 -10.24 -26.92
C ALA A 20 13.40 -10.71 -25.91
N GLN A 21 13.60 -10.33 -24.65
CA GLN A 21 12.72 -10.72 -23.56
C GLN A 21 11.40 -10.00 -23.78
N ALA A 22 10.32 -10.75 -23.99
CA ALA A 22 9.00 -10.19 -24.24
C ALA A 22 8.64 -9.18 -23.14
N ALA A 23 8.04 -8.05 -23.54
CA ALA A 23 7.69 -7.00 -22.61
C ALA A 23 6.81 -7.54 -21.46
N SER A 24 7.20 -7.29 -20.22
CA SER A 24 6.45 -7.71 -19.04
C SER A 24 5.22 -6.83 -18.89
N THR A 25 4.05 -7.45 -18.73
CA THR A 25 2.78 -6.72 -18.57
C THR A 25 2.51 -6.43 -17.10
N VAL A 26 2.21 -5.18 -16.77
CA VAL A 26 1.98 -4.73 -15.39
C VAL A 26 0.61 -4.09 -15.26
N CYS A 27 -0.26 -4.71 -14.47
CA CYS A 27 -1.56 -4.17 -14.11
C CYS A 27 -1.37 -3.07 -13.05
N VAL A 28 -1.86 -1.86 -13.28
CA VAL A 28 -1.71 -0.74 -12.35
C VAL A 28 -3.08 -0.27 -11.90
N PHE A 29 -3.39 -0.46 -10.62
CA PHE A 29 -4.57 0.11 -10.01
C PHE A 29 -4.40 1.61 -9.76
N ASP A 30 -5.34 2.42 -10.24
CA ASP A 30 -5.47 3.83 -9.90
C ASP A 30 -6.95 4.26 -10.00
N LEU A 31 -7.44 5.02 -9.02
CA LEU A 31 -8.80 5.56 -8.98
C LEU A 31 -9.18 6.30 -10.29
N LEU A 32 -8.22 7.02 -10.89
CA LEU A 32 -8.43 7.78 -12.12
C LEU A 32 -7.88 7.07 -13.37
N GLY A 33 -7.52 5.79 -13.26
CA GLY A 33 -6.93 5.01 -14.34
C GLY A 33 -5.66 5.70 -14.86
N LYS A 34 -5.54 5.86 -16.18
CA LYS A 34 -4.36 6.51 -16.80
C LYS A 34 -4.11 7.94 -16.34
N ALA A 35 -5.14 8.65 -15.89
CA ALA A 35 -5.03 10.05 -15.50
C ALA A 35 -4.51 10.24 -14.06
N GLY A 36 -4.47 9.17 -13.27
CA GLY A 36 -4.11 9.23 -11.87
C GLY A 36 -2.61 9.23 -11.60
N ASP A 37 -2.24 9.69 -10.41
CA ASP A 37 -0.83 9.94 -10.07
C ASP A 37 -0.07 8.65 -9.79
N SER A 38 -0.75 7.58 -9.34
CA SER A 38 -0.13 6.26 -9.20
C SER A 38 0.22 5.68 -10.56
N TYR A 39 -0.66 5.84 -11.56
CA TYR A 39 -0.37 5.41 -12.93
C TYR A 39 0.80 6.18 -13.55
N LYS A 40 0.83 7.51 -13.41
CA LYS A 40 1.95 8.34 -13.90
C LYS A 40 3.29 7.98 -13.24
N MET A 41 3.29 7.70 -11.94
CA MET A 41 4.48 7.21 -11.26
C MET A 41 4.95 5.88 -11.85
N MET A 42 4.02 4.99 -12.21
CA MET A 42 4.36 3.73 -12.85
C MET A 42 4.88 3.91 -14.29
N GLU A 43 4.47 4.95 -15.02
CA GLU A 43 5.08 5.32 -16.31
C GLU A 43 6.55 5.71 -16.13
N GLU A 44 6.87 6.53 -15.12
CA GLU A 44 8.26 6.87 -14.79
C GLU A 44 9.07 5.64 -14.36
N TRP A 45 8.46 4.73 -13.59
CA TRP A 45 9.06 3.45 -13.22
C TRP A 45 9.32 2.57 -14.45
N ALA A 46 8.38 2.48 -15.39
CA ALA A 46 8.51 1.71 -16.62
C ALA A 46 9.66 2.22 -17.49
N LEU A 47 9.88 3.54 -17.53
CA LEU A 47 11.04 4.14 -18.19
C LEU A 47 12.35 3.75 -17.50
N ALA A 48 12.40 3.75 -16.17
CA ALA A 48 13.58 3.32 -15.42
C ALA A 48 13.88 1.81 -15.61
N ALA A 49 12.83 0.98 -15.68
CA ALA A 49 12.93 -0.46 -15.89
C ALA A 49 13.61 -0.83 -17.21
N LYS A 50 13.49 -0.01 -18.26
CA LYS A 50 14.24 -0.18 -19.52
C LYS A 50 15.75 -0.18 -19.28
N GLY A 51 16.24 0.71 -18.41
CA GLY A 51 17.65 0.77 -17.99
C GLY A 51 18.11 -0.45 -17.17
N TRP A 52 17.17 -1.26 -16.69
CA TRP A 52 17.46 -2.52 -15.99
C TRP A 52 17.31 -3.75 -16.89
N GLY A 53 17.04 -3.55 -18.19
CA GLY A 53 16.91 -4.61 -19.19
C GLY A 53 15.51 -5.21 -19.28
N THR A 54 14.46 -4.49 -18.88
CA THR A 54 13.08 -4.98 -18.95
C THR A 54 12.18 -3.95 -19.62
N GLU A 55 11.56 -4.35 -20.72
CA GLU A 55 10.49 -3.56 -21.34
C GLU A 55 9.17 -3.81 -20.60
N ILE A 56 8.44 -2.74 -20.31
CA ILE A 56 7.23 -2.77 -19.49
C ILE A 56 6.04 -2.28 -20.30
N ASN A 57 4.97 -3.07 -20.32
CA ASN A 57 3.67 -2.68 -20.83
C ASN A 57 2.71 -2.42 -19.65
N LEU A 58 2.27 -1.17 -19.46
CA LEU A 58 1.36 -0.81 -18.37
C LEU A 58 -0.10 -0.94 -18.80
N VAL A 59 -0.91 -1.60 -17.96
CA VAL A 59 -2.35 -1.77 -18.15
C VAL A 59 -3.10 -1.07 -17.01
N PRO A 60 -3.82 0.02 -17.27
CA PRO A 60 -4.56 0.73 -16.23
C PRO A 60 -5.77 -0.09 -15.78
N ARG A 61 -6.03 -0.09 -14.47
CA ARG A 61 -7.22 -0.68 -13.84
C ARG A 61 -7.80 0.33 -12.86
N GLN A 62 -9.06 0.69 -13.02
CA GLN A 62 -9.78 1.54 -12.06
C GLN A 62 -10.45 0.74 -10.94
N ASP A 63 -10.57 -0.57 -11.13
CA ASP A 63 -11.05 -1.50 -10.12
C ASP A 63 -9.85 -2.33 -9.64
N GLU A 64 -9.55 -2.21 -8.34
CA GLU A 64 -8.42 -2.91 -7.72
C GLU A 64 -8.61 -4.44 -7.75
N ALA A 65 -9.85 -4.92 -7.57
CA ALA A 65 -10.15 -6.34 -7.63
C ALA A 65 -9.92 -6.89 -9.04
N VAL A 66 -10.19 -6.11 -10.09
CA VAL A 66 -9.86 -6.51 -11.47
C VAL A 66 -8.34 -6.60 -11.66
N ALA A 67 -7.56 -5.65 -11.13
CA ALA A 67 -6.10 -5.71 -11.18
C ALA A 67 -5.54 -6.96 -10.49
N ASP A 68 -6.05 -7.28 -9.30
CA ASP A 68 -5.69 -8.49 -8.54
C ASP A 68 -6.08 -9.77 -9.30
N ASN A 69 -7.29 -9.83 -9.85
CA ASN A 69 -7.78 -11.00 -10.57
C ASN A 69 -7.00 -11.26 -11.87
N ASP A 70 -6.67 -10.21 -12.63
CA ASP A 70 -5.85 -10.35 -13.83
C ASP A 70 -4.43 -10.81 -13.50
N PHE A 71 -3.87 -10.32 -12.39
CA PHE A 71 -2.59 -10.80 -11.88
C PHE A 71 -2.67 -12.27 -11.47
N LYS A 72 -3.70 -12.71 -10.74
CA LYS A 72 -3.92 -14.12 -10.36
C LYS A 72 -4.04 -15.03 -11.57
N ALA A 73 -4.79 -14.58 -12.58
CA ALA A 73 -5.01 -15.28 -13.84
C ALA A 73 -3.76 -15.33 -14.75
N GLY A 74 -2.71 -14.56 -14.44
CA GLY A 74 -1.48 -14.53 -15.23
C GLY A 74 -1.58 -13.68 -16.50
N LYS A 75 -2.59 -12.80 -16.59
CA LYS A 75 -2.68 -11.79 -17.65
C LYS A 75 -1.69 -10.65 -17.45
N CYS A 76 -1.26 -10.45 -16.21
CA CYS A 76 -0.23 -9.50 -15.80
C CYS A 76 0.91 -10.25 -15.09
N ASP A 77 2.14 -9.92 -15.46
CA ASP A 77 3.38 -10.42 -14.86
C ASP A 77 3.67 -9.73 -13.52
N ALA A 78 3.17 -8.51 -13.34
CA ALA A 78 3.19 -7.77 -12.08
C ALA A 78 1.91 -6.96 -11.87
N VAL A 79 1.70 -6.52 -10.64
CA VAL A 79 0.56 -5.69 -10.27
C VAL A 79 0.93 -4.64 -9.22
N ALA A 80 0.48 -3.41 -9.42
CA ALA A 80 0.51 -2.34 -8.43
C ALA A 80 -0.89 -2.17 -7.83
N MET A 81 -1.04 -2.39 -6.53
CA MET A 81 -2.31 -2.31 -5.78
C MET A 81 -2.05 -1.91 -4.33
N THR A 82 -3.07 -1.62 -3.52
CA THR A 82 -2.89 -1.30 -2.10
C THR A 82 -2.21 -2.44 -1.34
N ALA A 83 -1.36 -2.10 -0.37
CA ALA A 83 -0.66 -3.09 0.45
C ALA A 83 -1.63 -3.97 1.26
N MET A 84 -2.80 -3.43 1.63
CA MET A 84 -3.89 -4.18 2.24
C MET A 84 -4.34 -5.38 1.38
N ARG A 85 -4.54 -5.18 0.07
CA ARG A 85 -4.89 -6.28 -0.86
C ARG A 85 -3.66 -7.13 -1.21
N ALA A 86 -2.48 -6.51 -1.33
CA ALA A 86 -1.25 -7.21 -1.66
C ALA A 86 -0.72 -8.11 -0.52
N ARG A 87 -1.20 -7.95 0.72
CA ARG A 87 -0.81 -8.74 1.90
C ARG A 87 -0.91 -10.25 1.69
N GLN A 88 -1.83 -10.70 0.85
CA GLN A 88 -1.96 -12.11 0.48
C GLN A 88 -0.71 -12.67 -0.24
N TYR A 89 0.04 -11.82 -0.96
CA TYR A 89 1.27 -12.19 -1.68
C TYR A 89 2.52 -12.04 -0.82
N ASN A 90 2.55 -11.06 0.07
CA ASN A 90 3.64 -10.87 1.03
C ASN A 90 3.12 -10.26 2.33
N LYS A 91 3.13 -11.05 3.39
CA LYS A 91 2.60 -10.64 4.68
C LYS A 91 3.43 -9.55 5.34
N PHE A 92 4.76 -9.62 5.22
CA PHE A 92 5.66 -8.63 5.82
C PHE A 92 5.41 -7.26 5.20
N ALA A 93 5.56 -7.10 3.88
CA ALA A 93 5.30 -5.85 3.18
C ALA A 93 3.85 -5.39 3.33
N GLY A 94 2.86 -6.26 3.11
CA GLY A 94 1.44 -5.90 3.19
C GLY A 94 0.92 -5.59 4.61
N SER A 95 1.75 -5.79 5.64
CA SER A 95 1.44 -5.35 7.02
C SER A 95 1.92 -3.92 7.32
N ILE A 96 2.54 -3.23 6.36
CA ILE A 96 3.04 -1.86 6.55
C ILE A 96 1.90 -0.87 6.87
N ASP A 97 0.72 -1.09 6.32
CA ASP A 97 -0.51 -0.31 6.53
C ASP A 97 -1.27 -0.68 7.83
N SER A 98 -0.59 -1.23 8.83
CA SER A 98 -1.26 -1.63 10.07
C SER A 98 -1.94 -0.47 10.79
N LEU A 99 -3.11 -0.75 11.38
CA LEU A 99 -3.92 0.24 12.08
C LEU A 99 -3.15 0.86 13.26
N GLY A 100 -2.97 2.18 13.22
CA GLY A 100 -2.16 2.99 14.15
C GLY A 100 -0.66 2.75 14.06
N GLY A 101 -0.18 1.93 13.12
CA GLY A 101 1.23 1.58 12.99
C GLY A 101 2.08 2.73 12.46
N VAL A 102 1.48 3.59 11.62
CA VAL A 102 2.16 4.71 10.95
C VAL A 102 1.29 5.97 11.05
N PRO A 103 1.37 6.73 12.16
CA PRO A 103 0.48 7.86 12.40
C PRO A 103 0.90 9.17 11.70
N ASN A 104 1.99 9.20 10.94
CA ASN A 104 2.39 10.37 10.14
C ASN A 104 3.36 10.03 9.00
N ASN A 105 3.55 11.00 8.10
CA ASN A 105 4.40 10.87 6.90
C ASN A 105 5.89 10.65 7.23
N GLN A 106 6.41 11.18 8.33
CA GLN A 106 7.82 10.98 8.71
C GLN A 106 8.09 9.53 9.14
N ILE A 107 7.16 8.93 9.87
CA ILE A 107 7.20 7.52 10.27
C ILE A 107 7.06 6.65 9.03
N ALA A 108 6.14 6.99 8.12
CA ALA A 108 5.95 6.29 6.86
C ALA A 108 7.24 6.28 6.03
N GLN A 109 7.89 7.43 5.87
CA GLN A 109 9.15 7.53 5.14
C GLN A 109 10.24 6.62 5.73
N ARG A 110 10.38 6.60 7.06
CA ARG A 110 11.38 5.73 7.73
C ARG A 110 11.04 4.26 7.59
N ALA A 111 9.77 3.89 7.77
CA ALA A 111 9.31 2.53 7.61
C ALA A 111 9.54 2.02 6.18
N ILE A 112 9.06 2.75 5.17
CA ILE A 112 9.21 2.35 3.75
C ILE A 112 10.69 2.24 3.37
N THR A 113 11.50 3.24 3.74
CA THR A 113 12.96 3.22 3.47
C THR A 113 13.61 1.97 4.08
N TYR A 114 13.28 1.63 5.33
CA TYR A 114 13.81 0.45 5.98
C TYR A 114 13.35 -0.84 5.30
N VAL A 115 12.05 -0.95 4.99
CA VAL A 115 11.46 -2.17 4.42
C VAL A 115 12.01 -2.48 3.04
N LEU A 116 12.28 -1.45 2.24
CA LEU A 116 12.81 -1.58 0.88
C LEU A 116 14.34 -1.81 0.82
N ASP A 117 15.04 -1.67 1.94
CA ASP A 117 16.48 -1.90 2.06
C ASP A 117 16.88 -3.34 1.67
N ALA A 118 18.02 -3.49 1.01
CA ALA A 118 18.53 -4.78 0.55
C ALA A 118 18.67 -5.84 1.66
N ARG A 119 18.90 -5.43 2.91
CA ARG A 119 18.93 -6.33 4.08
C ARG A 119 17.60 -7.05 4.32
N ASN A 120 16.49 -6.51 3.81
CA ASN A 120 15.16 -7.10 3.91
C ASN A 120 14.73 -7.83 2.63
N ALA A 121 15.58 -7.95 1.59
CA ALA A 121 15.21 -8.56 0.31
C ALA A 121 14.65 -9.98 0.44
N ALA A 122 15.18 -10.80 1.36
CA ALA A 122 14.66 -12.14 1.63
C ALA A 122 13.21 -12.13 2.13
N LYS A 123 12.80 -11.10 2.90
CA LYS A 123 11.43 -10.94 3.39
C LYS A 123 10.47 -10.39 2.33
N MET A 124 10.99 -9.85 1.22
CA MET A 124 10.19 -9.35 0.09
C MET A 124 9.72 -10.47 -0.83
N THR A 125 10.21 -11.70 -0.64
CA THR A 125 9.89 -12.84 -1.50
C THR A 125 9.06 -13.86 -0.73
N THR A 126 8.00 -14.37 -1.36
CA THR A 126 7.12 -15.41 -0.80
C THR A 126 6.87 -16.48 -1.85
N ASN A 127 6.68 -17.73 -1.40
CA ASN A 127 6.12 -18.79 -2.24
C ASN A 127 4.67 -19.04 -1.83
N LEU A 128 3.73 -18.94 -2.78
CA LEU A 128 2.30 -19.16 -2.56
C LEU A 128 1.75 -20.01 -3.70
N GLY A 129 1.19 -21.18 -3.37
CA GLY A 129 0.62 -22.09 -4.37
C GLY A 129 1.62 -22.53 -5.46
N GLY A 130 2.88 -22.73 -5.09
CA GLY A 130 3.96 -23.10 -6.03
C GLY A 130 4.48 -21.94 -6.89
N LYS A 131 3.97 -20.73 -6.72
CA LYS A 131 4.41 -19.52 -7.44
C LYS A 131 5.25 -18.64 -6.54
N LYS A 132 6.31 -18.05 -7.10
CA LYS A 132 7.21 -17.13 -6.41
C LYS A 132 6.78 -15.69 -6.66
N TYR A 133 6.46 -14.98 -5.59
CA TYR A 133 6.08 -13.57 -5.61
C TYR A 133 7.20 -12.73 -4.98
N GLU A 134 7.45 -11.54 -5.54
CA GLU A 134 8.40 -10.58 -4.99
C GLU A 134 7.77 -9.19 -4.91
N VAL A 135 7.85 -8.53 -3.75
CA VAL A 135 7.52 -7.11 -3.62
C VAL A 135 8.71 -6.28 -4.10
N ALA A 136 8.52 -5.60 -5.22
CA ALA A 136 9.54 -4.81 -5.90
C ALA A 136 9.42 -3.30 -5.64
N GLY A 137 8.43 -2.88 -4.85
CA GLY A 137 8.24 -1.48 -4.52
C GLY A 137 7.11 -1.28 -3.52
N ILE A 138 7.22 -0.22 -2.75
CA ILE A 138 6.16 0.29 -1.88
C ILE A 138 6.11 1.80 -2.10
N SER A 139 4.95 2.34 -2.44
CA SER A 139 4.71 3.77 -2.61
C SER A 139 3.66 4.27 -1.63
N PRO A 140 3.90 5.40 -0.93
CA PRO A 140 2.91 5.97 -0.04
C PRO A 140 1.76 6.60 -0.83
N LEU A 141 0.52 6.37 -0.37
CA LEU A 141 -0.70 7.06 -0.84
C LEU A 141 -1.23 8.07 0.18
N GLY A 142 -0.74 8.03 1.42
CA GLY A 142 -0.96 9.06 2.44
C GLY A 142 -1.68 8.59 3.69
N SER A 143 -1.81 9.49 4.67
CA SER A 143 -2.50 9.19 5.92
C SER A 143 -3.99 8.98 5.67
N ALA A 144 -4.55 7.86 6.13
CA ALA A 144 -5.99 7.64 6.12
C ALA A 144 -6.65 8.28 7.35
N PHE A 145 -7.71 9.04 7.11
CA PHE A 145 -8.52 9.67 8.13
C PHE A 145 -9.94 9.09 8.11
N ILE A 146 -10.63 9.17 9.25
CA ILE A 146 -12.04 8.80 9.33
C ILE A 146 -12.89 10.01 8.94
N PHE A 147 -13.72 9.84 7.92
CA PHE A 147 -14.75 10.78 7.53
C PHE A 147 -16.09 10.29 8.07
N VAL A 148 -16.82 11.18 8.73
CA VAL A 148 -18.14 10.90 9.32
C VAL A 148 -19.18 11.85 8.74
N ARG A 149 -20.40 11.37 8.52
CA ARG A 149 -21.51 12.20 8.00
C ARG A 149 -22.08 13.19 9.03
N ASP A 150 -21.81 12.96 10.31
CA ASP A 150 -22.31 13.77 11.42
C ASP A 150 -21.18 14.08 12.42
N LYS A 151 -20.90 15.37 12.63
CA LYS A 151 -19.93 15.87 13.62
C LYS A 151 -20.21 15.45 15.05
N ASN A 152 -21.42 14.98 15.38
CA ASN A 152 -21.69 14.40 16.69
C ASN A 152 -20.98 13.07 16.90
N ILE A 153 -20.56 12.37 15.84
CA ILE A 153 -19.68 11.21 15.89
C ILE A 153 -18.24 11.74 16.09
N ASN A 154 -17.94 12.23 17.30
CA ASN A 154 -16.69 12.92 17.64
C ASN A 154 -15.78 12.18 18.61
N SER A 155 -16.09 10.92 18.91
CA SER A 155 -15.23 10.03 19.65
C SER A 155 -15.44 8.60 19.14
N VAL A 156 -14.55 7.69 19.54
CA VAL A 156 -14.68 6.26 19.24
C VAL A 156 -15.97 5.70 19.81
N GLU A 157 -16.34 6.07 21.04
CA GLU A 157 -17.52 5.55 21.74
C GLU A 157 -18.80 5.92 20.99
N LYS A 158 -18.83 7.11 20.38
CA LYS A 158 -19.97 7.56 19.56
C LYS A 158 -20.03 6.93 18.17
N ALA A 159 -19.01 6.16 17.78
CA ALA A 159 -19.06 5.31 16.59
C ALA A 159 -19.86 4.02 16.84
N ALA A 160 -20.13 3.64 18.10
CA ALA A 160 -20.91 2.47 18.42
C ALA A 160 -22.31 2.54 17.78
N GLY A 161 -22.74 1.44 17.16
CA GLY A 161 -23.99 1.33 16.41
C GLY A 161 -24.00 2.04 15.05
N LYS A 162 -22.97 2.83 14.70
CA LYS A 162 -22.87 3.51 13.39
C LYS A 162 -22.37 2.56 12.31
N LYS A 163 -22.83 2.75 11.08
CA LYS A 163 -22.41 1.97 9.91
C LYS A 163 -21.08 2.49 9.39
N PHE A 164 -20.09 1.61 9.32
CA PHE A 164 -18.77 1.93 8.80
C PHE A 164 -18.48 1.06 7.57
N ALA A 165 -18.23 1.68 6.41
CA ALA A 165 -17.73 0.91 5.27
C ALA A 165 -16.33 0.35 5.54
N VAL A 166 -16.19 -0.97 5.45
CA VAL A 166 -14.92 -1.67 5.59
C VAL A 166 -14.60 -2.43 4.33
N LEU A 167 -13.33 -2.53 3.98
CA LEU A 167 -12.89 -3.32 2.84
C LEU A 167 -13.12 -4.80 3.14
N GLY A 168 -13.93 -5.48 2.32
CA GLY A 168 -14.38 -6.85 2.62
C GLY A 168 -13.24 -7.88 2.74
N TYR A 169 -12.14 -7.62 2.03
CA TYR A 169 -10.92 -8.42 2.03
C TYR A 169 -9.94 -8.09 3.16
N ASP A 170 -10.16 -7.04 3.95
CA ASP A 170 -9.28 -6.69 5.08
C ASP A 170 -9.92 -7.09 6.41
N ASP A 171 -9.46 -8.22 6.96
CA ASP A 171 -9.90 -8.70 8.27
C ASP A 171 -9.58 -7.73 9.39
N ALA A 172 -8.46 -7.00 9.30
CA ALA A 172 -8.06 -6.04 10.32
C ALA A 172 -9.11 -4.95 10.52
N GLN A 173 -9.59 -4.32 9.45
CA GLN A 173 -10.69 -3.35 9.51
C GLN A 173 -11.96 -3.96 10.10
N LYS A 174 -12.38 -5.15 9.63
CA LYS A 174 -13.60 -5.80 10.13
C LYS A 174 -13.56 -6.01 11.65
N ILE A 175 -12.45 -6.54 12.14
CA ILE A 175 -12.24 -6.82 13.57
C ILE A 175 -12.22 -5.53 14.39
N MET A 176 -11.50 -4.51 13.93
CA MET A 176 -11.36 -3.26 14.67
C MET A 176 -12.66 -2.44 14.70
N VAL A 177 -13.44 -2.45 13.61
CA VAL A 177 -14.77 -1.83 13.58
C VAL A 177 -15.73 -2.53 14.53
N GLN A 178 -15.73 -3.86 14.58
CA GLN A 178 -16.52 -4.61 15.55
C GLN A 178 -16.08 -4.33 16.99
N ARG A 179 -14.77 -4.20 17.24
CA ARG A 179 -14.22 -3.91 18.56
C ARG A 179 -14.71 -2.59 19.16
N VAL A 180 -14.99 -1.59 18.32
CA VAL A 180 -15.53 -0.29 18.74
C VAL A 180 -17.06 -0.25 18.75
N GLY A 181 -17.72 -1.40 18.55
CA GLY A 181 -19.18 -1.52 18.54
C GLY A 181 -19.86 -0.94 17.31
N ALA A 182 -19.11 -0.57 16.27
CA ALA A 182 -19.65 -0.08 15.01
C ALA A 182 -20.09 -1.26 14.10
N GLN A 183 -20.98 -0.98 13.16
CA GLN A 183 -21.53 -1.96 12.22
C GLN A 183 -20.72 -1.95 10.93
N ALA A 184 -19.94 -3.02 10.70
CA ALA A 184 -19.17 -3.20 9.49
C ALA A 184 -20.09 -3.40 8.27
N VAL A 185 -19.99 -2.52 7.27
CA VAL A 185 -20.66 -2.64 5.97
C VAL A 185 -19.60 -2.98 4.92
N LEU A 186 -19.57 -4.26 4.51
CA LEU A 186 -18.58 -4.76 3.57
C LEU A 186 -18.65 -4.03 2.24
N SER A 187 -17.50 -3.53 1.79
CA SER A 187 -17.35 -2.69 0.62
C SER A 187 -16.06 -3.01 -0.12
N ASP A 188 -15.91 -2.47 -1.32
CA ASP A 188 -14.66 -2.49 -2.10
C ASP A 188 -14.25 -1.04 -2.40
N ILE A 189 -13.02 -0.83 -2.86
CA ILE A 189 -12.53 0.50 -3.27
C ILE A 189 -13.43 1.10 -4.36
N SER A 190 -14.01 0.26 -5.21
CA SER A 190 -14.94 0.70 -6.27
C SER A 190 -16.28 1.25 -5.77
N ASN A 191 -16.69 0.99 -4.51
CA ASN A 191 -18.03 1.37 -4.04
C ASN A 191 -18.13 2.00 -2.65
N PHE A 192 -17.10 1.94 -1.79
CA PHE A 192 -17.20 2.43 -0.41
C PHE A 192 -17.57 3.93 -0.34
N ALA A 193 -16.98 4.75 -1.23
CA ALA A 193 -17.27 6.18 -1.29
C ALA A 193 -18.69 6.46 -1.78
N ALA A 194 -19.20 5.68 -2.73
CA ALA A 194 -20.59 5.81 -3.19
C ALA A 194 -21.57 5.52 -2.05
N LYS A 195 -21.32 4.48 -1.25
CA LYS A 195 -22.14 4.17 -0.06
C LYS A 195 -22.13 5.33 0.94
N PHE A 196 -20.97 5.93 1.16
CA PHE A 196 -20.84 7.08 2.05
C PHE A 196 -21.55 8.32 1.51
N ASN A 197 -21.32 8.66 0.25
CA ASN A 197 -21.93 9.82 -0.40
C ASN A 197 -23.47 9.71 -0.41
N ASN A 198 -24.00 8.51 -0.61
CA ASN A 198 -25.44 8.23 -0.63
C ASN A 198 -26.06 7.93 0.75
N GLY A 199 -25.28 7.99 1.84
CA GLY A 199 -25.79 7.84 3.21
C GLY A 199 -26.13 6.41 3.62
N GLN A 200 -25.64 5.42 2.87
CA GLN A 200 -25.79 4.00 3.23
C GLN A 200 -24.89 3.61 4.40
N VAL A 201 -23.79 4.36 4.61
CA VAL A 201 -22.90 4.27 5.76
C VAL A 201 -22.69 5.65 6.38
N ASP A 202 -22.41 5.65 7.68
CA ASP A 202 -22.16 6.86 8.47
C ASP A 202 -20.67 7.27 8.42
N MET A 203 -19.77 6.30 8.21
CA MET A 203 -18.33 6.46 8.37
C MET A 203 -17.54 5.75 7.27
N VAL A 204 -16.43 6.35 6.84
CA VAL A 204 -15.42 5.74 5.96
C VAL A 204 -14.01 6.14 6.36
N GLY A 205 -13.04 5.26 6.11
CA GLY A 205 -11.62 5.58 6.16
C GLY A 205 -11.08 5.85 4.76
N ALA A 206 -10.37 6.96 4.56
CA ALA A 206 -9.75 7.27 3.27
C ALA A 206 -8.52 8.18 3.42
N PRO A 207 -7.50 8.04 2.56
CA PRO A 207 -6.44 9.04 2.47
C PRO A 207 -6.89 10.27 1.67
N ALA A 208 -6.15 11.37 1.81
CA ALA A 208 -6.40 12.57 1.01
C ALA A 208 -6.33 12.30 -0.51
N TYR A 209 -5.55 11.29 -0.92
CA TYR A 209 -5.50 10.77 -2.29
C TYR A 209 -6.89 10.45 -2.87
N ALA A 210 -7.79 9.92 -2.05
CA ALA A 210 -9.13 9.52 -2.49
C ALA A 210 -10.18 10.64 -2.34
N TYR A 211 -9.89 11.72 -1.59
CA TYR A 211 -10.89 12.71 -1.19
C TYR A 211 -11.59 13.38 -2.37
N LYS A 212 -10.81 13.94 -3.31
CA LYS A 212 -11.36 14.63 -4.49
C LYS A 212 -11.81 13.65 -5.58
N PRO A 213 -11.02 12.62 -5.98
CA PRO A 213 -11.45 11.67 -7.00
C PRO A 213 -12.76 10.97 -6.69
N LEU A 214 -13.04 10.69 -5.41
CA LEU A 214 -14.25 10.00 -4.96
C LEU A 214 -15.31 10.95 -4.39
N GLU A 215 -15.11 12.26 -4.52
CA GLU A 215 -16.04 13.31 -4.12
C GLU A 215 -16.57 13.15 -2.68
N LEU A 216 -15.69 12.80 -1.73
CA LEU A 216 -16.09 12.52 -0.34
C LEU A 216 -16.77 13.72 0.35
N ASN A 217 -16.60 14.92 -0.19
CA ASN A 217 -17.35 16.12 0.21
C ASN A 217 -18.87 15.96 0.06
N LYS A 218 -19.36 15.11 -0.85
CA LYS A 218 -20.81 14.84 -1.01
C LYS A 218 -21.36 14.13 0.23
N GLY A 219 -20.66 13.11 0.74
CA GLY A 219 -21.06 12.41 1.96
C GLY A 219 -20.90 13.25 3.22
N LEU A 220 -19.88 14.11 3.28
CA LEU A 220 -19.71 15.05 4.38
C LEU A 220 -20.85 16.08 4.44
N GLY A 221 -21.27 16.63 3.30
CA GLY A 221 -22.31 17.66 3.26
C GLY A 221 -21.99 18.85 4.17
N ALA A 222 -23.00 19.37 4.87
CA ALA A 222 -22.84 20.50 5.80
C ALA A 222 -22.46 20.07 7.24
N ASN A 223 -22.76 18.83 7.62
CA ASN A 223 -22.68 18.37 9.01
C ASN A 223 -21.52 17.41 9.28
N GLY A 224 -20.95 16.83 8.23
CA GLY A 224 -19.88 15.85 8.32
C GLY A 224 -18.52 16.48 8.58
N VAL A 225 -17.63 15.66 9.14
CA VAL A 225 -16.26 16.04 9.48
C VAL A 225 -15.30 14.89 9.22
N MET A 226 -14.03 15.22 9.08
CA MET A 226 -12.88 14.34 9.06
C MET A 226 -12.20 14.44 10.42
N TRP A 227 -12.03 13.31 11.11
CA TRP A 227 -11.22 13.24 12.31
C TRP A 227 -9.77 13.54 11.94
N ASN A 228 -9.19 14.59 12.49
CA ASN A 228 -7.79 14.96 12.29
C ASN A 228 -6.87 14.06 13.14
N PHE A 229 -6.95 12.77 12.85
CA PHE A 229 -6.22 11.69 13.51
C PHE A 229 -6.01 10.56 12.47
N PRO A 230 -4.78 10.37 11.97
CA PRO A 230 -4.45 9.28 11.07
C PRO A 230 -4.68 7.91 11.73
N VAL A 231 -5.52 7.07 11.13
CA VAL A 231 -5.79 5.71 11.63
C VAL A 231 -4.88 4.65 11.04
N LEU A 232 -4.31 4.91 9.87
CA LEU A 232 -3.23 4.17 9.24
C LEU A 232 -2.58 5.06 8.18
N HIS A 233 -1.48 4.60 7.59
CA HIS A 233 -0.91 5.18 6.38
C HIS A 233 -1.14 4.19 5.25
N VAL A 234 -1.75 4.62 4.15
CA VAL A 234 -2.03 3.75 3.00
C VAL A 234 -0.80 3.70 2.11
N THR A 235 -0.38 2.50 1.71
CA THR A 235 0.62 2.31 0.67
C THR A 235 0.09 1.44 -0.47
N ALA A 236 0.78 1.52 -1.60
CA ALA A 236 0.61 0.61 -2.72
C ALA A 236 1.89 -0.22 -2.90
N ASP A 237 1.72 -1.53 -3.05
CA ASP A 237 2.80 -2.47 -3.30
C ASP A 237 2.84 -2.79 -4.80
N LEU A 238 4.06 -2.84 -5.35
CA LEU A 238 4.32 -3.47 -6.64
C LEU A 238 4.72 -4.93 -6.41
N VAL A 239 3.86 -5.86 -6.81
CA VAL A 239 4.07 -7.31 -6.66
C VAL A 239 4.40 -7.91 -8.01
N LEU A 240 5.54 -8.60 -8.10
CA LEU A 240 6.01 -9.31 -9.29
C LEU A 240 5.72 -10.82 -9.17
N ARG A 241 5.47 -11.47 -10.30
CA ARG A 241 5.79 -12.90 -10.49
C ARG A 241 7.29 -12.98 -10.75
N ALA A 242 8.05 -13.43 -9.76
CA ALA A 242 9.50 -13.27 -9.75
C ALA A 242 10.20 -13.96 -10.93
N ASP A 243 9.62 -15.03 -11.46
CA ASP A 243 10.10 -15.80 -12.63
C ASP A 243 9.92 -15.06 -13.97
N LYS A 244 9.15 -13.97 -14.00
CA LYS A 244 8.90 -13.15 -15.19
C LYS A 244 9.87 -11.98 -15.34
N PHE A 245 10.72 -11.75 -14.34
CA PHE A 245 11.66 -10.63 -14.31
C PHE A 245 13.11 -11.12 -14.18
N PRO A 246 14.09 -10.38 -14.72
CA PRO A 246 15.51 -10.73 -14.56
C PRO A 246 15.95 -10.79 -13.09
N ALA A 247 16.95 -11.62 -12.81
CA ALA A 247 17.56 -11.68 -11.49
C ALA A 247 18.04 -10.29 -11.02
N GLY A 248 17.72 -9.93 -9.78
CA GLY A 248 18.06 -8.64 -9.20
C GLY A 248 17.17 -7.47 -9.64
N PHE A 249 16.21 -7.66 -10.54
CA PHE A 249 15.25 -6.63 -10.95
C PHE A 249 14.49 -6.04 -9.75
N GLY A 250 14.00 -6.90 -8.86
CA GLY A 250 13.24 -6.46 -7.69
C GLY A 250 14.00 -5.50 -6.79
N GLN A 251 15.30 -5.71 -6.54
CA GLN A 251 16.08 -4.76 -5.73
C GLN A 251 16.32 -3.43 -6.45
N LYS A 252 16.64 -3.44 -7.74
CA LYS A 252 16.78 -2.20 -8.54
C LYS A 252 15.50 -1.37 -8.51
N SER A 253 14.35 -2.05 -8.60
CA SER A 253 13.04 -1.45 -8.47
C SER A 253 12.84 -0.84 -7.07
N ARG A 254 13.10 -1.59 -5.99
CA ARG A 254 12.98 -1.07 -4.62
C ARG A 254 13.85 0.17 -4.38
N ASP A 255 15.08 0.17 -4.87
CA ASP A 255 15.98 1.32 -4.78
C ASP A 255 15.43 2.55 -5.52
N TRP A 256 14.75 2.35 -6.65
CA TRP A 256 14.06 3.43 -7.35
C TRP A 256 12.87 3.98 -6.55
N PHE A 257 12.05 3.13 -5.95
CA PHE A 257 10.93 3.57 -5.10
C PHE A 257 11.41 4.40 -3.90
N VAL A 258 12.53 4.02 -3.27
CA VAL A 258 13.14 4.81 -2.18
C VAL A 258 13.53 6.21 -2.66
N LYS A 259 14.08 6.34 -3.87
CA LYS A 259 14.44 7.64 -4.47
C LYS A 259 13.22 8.52 -4.76
N GLN A 260 12.05 7.93 -4.99
CA GLN A 260 10.82 8.68 -5.26
C GLN A 260 10.10 9.18 -4.00
N LEU A 261 10.44 8.67 -2.81
CA LEU A 261 9.74 9.03 -1.57
C LEU A 261 9.61 10.55 -1.33
N PRO A 262 10.64 11.39 -1.52
CA PRO A 262 10.49 12.84 -1.33
C PRO A 262 9.40 13.45 -2.23
N LYS A 263 9.34 13.04 -3.51
CA LYS A 263 8.33 13.48 -4.47
C LYS A 263 6.93 13.00 -4.05
N SER A 264 6.81 11.73 -3.67
CA SER A 264 5.53 11.15 -3.22
C SER A 264 4.98 11.85 -1.97
N PHE A 265 5.82 12.11 -0.95
CA PHE A 265 5.38 12.80 0.26
C PHE A 265 5.08 14.29 0.02
N ALA A 266 5.78 14.97 -0.88
CA ALA A 266 5.42 16.33 -1.27
C ALA A 266 4.02 16.39 -1.92
N MET A 267 3.70 15.42 -2.77
CA MET A 267 2.37 15.27 -3.34
C MET A 267 1.31 14.99 -2.26
N ILE A 268 1.56 14.04 -1.35
CA ILE A 268 0.65 13.71 -0.25
C ILE A 268 0.35 14.93 0.62
N ASN A 269 1.38 15.66 1.04
CA ASN A 269 1.22 16.88 1.85
C ASN A 269 0.34 17.91 1.13
N ARG A 270 0.52 18.07 -0.19
CA ARG A 270 -0.32 18.94 -1.02
C ARG A 270 -1.77 18.47 -1.08
N LEU A 271 -2.03 17.17 -1.16
CA LEU A 271 -3.39 16.62 -1.17
C LEU A 271 -4.07 16.76 0.20
N GLU A 272 -3.36 16.48 1.30
CA GLU A 272 -3.88 16.65 2.67
C GLU A 272 -4.21 18.12 2.98
N ALA A 273 -3.44 19.07 2.42
CA ALA A 273 -3.71 20.49 2.52
C ALA A 273 -4.96 20.95 1.73
N GLN A 274 -5.35 20.23 0.68
CA GLN A 274 -6.54 20.54 -0.13
C GLN A 274 -7.85 20.15 0.54
N ILE A 275 -7.83 19.34 1.61
CA ILE A 275 -9.03 19.04 2.39
C ILE A 275 -9.45 20.32 3.13
N PRO A 276 -10.66 20.87 2.87
CA PRO A 276 -11.12 22.11 3.48
C PRO A 276 -11.09 22.07 5.02
N GLY A 277 -10.57 23.14 5.64
CA GLY A 277 -10.46 23.25 7.10
C GLY A 277 -11.79 23.07 7.83
N LYS A 278 -12.92 23.47 7.21
CA LYS A 278 -14.27 23.30 7.77
C LYS A 278 -14.65 21.84 8.07
N TYR A 279 -14.02 20.88 7.40
CA TYR A 279 -14.24 19.46 7.67
C TYR A 279 -13.29 18.92 8.74
N LYS A 280 -12.20 19.60 9.08
CA LYS A 280 -11.21 19.05 10.02
C LYS A 280 -11.71 19.21 11.46
N MET A 281 -11.92 18.10 12.15
CA MET A 281 -12.26 18.07 13.57
C MET A 281 -11.12 17.47 14.37
N ASN A 282 -10.62 18.24 15.34
CA ASN A 282 -9.59 17.75 16.26
C ASN A 282 -10.24 16.96 17.39
N LEU A 283 -9.72 15.75 17.65
CA LEU A 283 -10.04 15.00 18.86
C LEU A 283 -9.34 15.63 20.07
N SER A 284 -9.92 15.47 21.26
CA SER A 284 -9.28 15.88 22.52
C SER A 284 -7.98 15.11 22.75
N ALA A 285 -7.08 15.64 23.58
CA ALA A 285 -5.83 14.92 23.91
C ALA A 285 -6.11 13.56 24.58
N GLU A 286 -7.14 13.50 25.41
CA GLU A 286 -7.59 12.28 26.07
C GLU A 286 -8.10 11.25 25.06
N ASP A 287 -8.95 11.66 24.12
CA ASP A 287 -9.50 10.76 23.09
C ASP A 287 -8.41 10.27 22.13
N LYS A 288 -7.44 11.14 21.77
CA LYS A 288 -6.28 10.72 20.98
C LYS A 288 -5.49 9.63 21.69
N LEU A 289 -5.23 9.78 22.99
CA LEU A 289 -4.49 8.79 23.78
C LEU A 289 -5.28 7.48 23.92
N LYS A 290 -6.59 7.55 24.22
CA LYS A 290 -7.47 6.38 24.26
C LYS A 290 -7.47 5.63 22.94
N TYR A 291 -7.59 6.36 21.84
CA TYR A 291 -7.63 5.76 20.52
C TYR A 291 -6.28 5.12 20.15
N GLN A 292 -5.16 5.79 20.46
CA GLN A 292 -3.83 5.21 20.22
C GLN A 292 -3.63 3.90 21.00
N LYS A 293 -4.03 3.86 22.29
CA LYS A 293 -3.98 2.63 23.11
C LYS A 293 -4.81 1.50 22.50
N MET A 294 -6.03 1.80 22.07
CA MET A 294 -6.89 0.80 21.44
C MET A 294 -6.33 0.29 20.11
N LEU A 295 -5.74 1.17 19.28
CA LEU A 295 -5.08 0.76 18.03
C LEU A 295 -3.86 -0.12 18.32
N ARG A 296 -3.08 0.20 19.34
CA ARG A 296 -1.96 -0.62 19.80
C ARG A 296 -2.42 -2.03 20.21
N ASP A 297 -3.42 -2.11 21.07
CA ASP A 297 -3.98 -3.39 21.51
C ASP A 297 -4.62 -4.16 20.34
N GLY A 298 -5.16 -3.43 19.35
CA GLY A 298 -5.59 -3.94 18.06
C GLY A 298 -4.45 -4.61 17.30
N ARG A 299 -3.34 -3.90 17.08
CA ARG A 299 -2.16 -4.46 16.39
C ARG A 299 -1.65 -5.72 17.08
N MET A 300 -1.56 -5.71 18.42
CA MET A 300 -1.11 -6.89 19.16
C MET A 300 -2.04 -8.09 18.96
N ASP A 301 -3.36 -7.90 19.05
CA ASP A 301 -4.34 -8.96 18.80
C ASP A 301 -4.28 -9.47 17.36
N LEU A 302 -4.31 -8.56 16.39
CA LEU A 302 -4.25 -8.88 14.96
C LEU A 302 -2.94 -9.62 14.60
N THR A 303 -1.83 -9.29 15.25
CA THR A 303 -0.56 -10.00 15.08
C THR A 303 -0.63 -11.41 15.66
N LYS A 304 -1.18 -11.58 16.87
CA LYS A 304 -1.39 -12.90 17.51
C LYS A 304 -2.29 -13.81 16.66
N ARG A 305 -3.30 -13.23 16.01
CA ARG A 305 -4.20 -13.92 15.08
C ARG A 305 -3.57 -14.22 13.73
N GLY A 306 -2.32 -13.82 13.51
CA GLY A 306 -1.62 -14.03 12.25
C GLY A 306 -2.17 -13.18 11.11
N ILE A 307 -2.82 -12.05 11.37
CA ILE A 307 -3.22 -11.10 10.32
C ILE A 307 -2.05 -10.21 9.96
N TYR A 308 -1.40 -9.60 10.95
CA TYR A 308 -0.18 -8.83 10.74
C TYR A 308 1.09 -9.67 10.92
N ASP A 309 2.14 -9.28 10.23
CA ASP A 309 3.48 -9.82 10.39
C ASP A 309 4.17 -9.21 11.63
N ALA A 310 4.64 -10.05 12.55
CA ALA A 310 5.30 -9.61 13.78
C ALA A 310 6.61 -8.85 13.50
N GLY A 311 7.39 -9.30 12.51
CA GLY A 311 8.59 -8.60 12.09
C GLY A 311 8.29 -7.19 11.58
N MET A 312 7.20 -7.01 10.84
CA MET A 312 6.74 -5.69 10.42
C MET A 312 6.27 -4.85 11.61
N MET A 313 5.54 -5.41 12.57
CA MET A 313 5.11 -4.65 13.77
C MET A 313 6.30 -4.10 14.55
N SER A 314 7.34 -4.91 14.74
CA SER A 314 8.60 -4.45 15.35
C SER A 314 9.28 -3.34 14.53
N VAL A 315 9.25 -3.40 13.20
CA VAL A 315 9.77 -2.32 12.32
C VAL A 315 8.98 -1.03 12.53
N LEU A 316 7.65 -1.09 12.49
CA LEU A 316 6.81 0.07 12.63
C LEU A 316 6.96 0.70 14.01
N LYS A 317 7.03 -0.10 15.08
CA LYS A 317 7.30 0.41 16.43
C LYS A 317 8.64 1.15 16.50
N LYS A 318 9.71 0.57 15.95
CA LYS A 318 11.02 1.25 15.88
C LYS A 318 10.95 2.54 15.08
N ALA A 319 10.20 2.56 13.97
CA ALA A 319 10.00 3.76 13.18
C ALA A 319 9.27 4.84 14.00
N ARG A 320 8.17 4.51 14.70
CA ARG A 320 7.46 5.44 15.60
C ARG A 320 8.40 5.99 16.68
N CYS A 321 9.12 5.12 17.39
CA CYS A 321 10.02 5.52 18.48
C CYS A 321 11.26 6.30 18.04
N SER A 322 11.68 6.13 16.78
CA SER A 322 12.73 6.98 16.23
C SER A 322 12.25 8.41 15.99
N VAL A 323 10.96 8.62 15.70
CA VAL A 323 10.36 9.93 15.40
C VAL A 323 9.94 10.63 16.68
N ASP A 324 9.22 9.91 17.54
CA ASP A 324 8.74 10.41 18.82
C ASP A 324 9.17 9.45 19.93
N LYS A 325 10.32 9.77 20.55
CA LYS A 325 10.88 8.97 21.66
C LYS A 325 10.04 9.05 22.93
N ALA A 326 9.22 10.09 23.09
CA ALA A 326 8.38 10.30 24.25
C ALA A 326 7.05 9.53 24.16
N ASN A 327 6.75 8.93 23.02
CA ASN A 327 5.56 8.13 22.84
C ASN A 327 5.52 6.97 23.83
N PHE A 328 4.39 6.78 24.52
CA PHE A 328 4.23 5.75 25.55
C PHE A 328 4.46 4.33 25.02
N GLU A 329 4.25 4.09 23.72
CA GLU A 329 4.54 2.79 23.10
C GLU A 329 6.02 2.39 23.18
N CYS A 330 6.93 3.36 23.29
CA CYS A 330 8.37 3.14 23.24
C CYS A 330 8.96 2.56 24.52
N SER A 331 8.29 2.74 25.65
CA SER A 331 8.68 2.14 26.93
C SER A 331 7.99 0.81 27.21
N MET A 332 6.97 0.43 26.44
CA MET A 332 6.23 -0.81 26.65
C MET A 332 6.85 -1.99 25.90
N PRO A 333 6.81 -3.21 26.43
CA PRO A 333 7.23 -4.41 25.71
C PRO A 333 6.24 -4.80 24.59
N GLY A 334 6.71 -5.64 23.67
CA GLY A 334 5.89 -6.20 22.58
C GLY A 334 5.68 -5.27 21.37
N GLU A 335 4.97 -5.82 20.38
CA GLU A 335 4.99 -5.48 18.94
C GLU A 335 6.20 -6.02 18.16
#